data_AF-A0A975J2A9-F1
#
_entry.id   AF-A0A975J2A9-F1
#
_cell.length_a   1.000
_cell.length_b   1.000
_cell.length_c   1.000
_cell.angle_alpha   90.00
_cell.angle_beta   90.00
_cell.angle_gamma   90.00
#
_symmetry.space_group_name_H-M   'P 1'
#
loop_
_entity.id
_entity.type
_entity.pdbx_description
1 polymer ?
#
loop_
_entity_poly.entity_id
_entity_poly.type
_entity_poly.pdbx_seq_one_letter_code
_entity_poly.pdbx_strand_id
1 'polypeptide(L)'
;MRKYLVLAWLLLPLPVVVMHFGRGQEWLARDKAHSIIQRAEAAEKKGEWQSAYELYREADRTAGSQDRQLKLRLDLARARTGFRVGEAVASIDGMDKLLDDAATATMPAEFQQETHELAARLHYYAGWVMRLEGAKRELWMEEAELARQNFRLLSEHYSDPKNEDQTHRQKEDLESAVQLQRLSLTELMARPLPEEGRAMSGQGLSEQMGKRRGQRGKQPGRGPNDKGPPAPGGGMRRFQPGSGS
;
A
#
# COMPACT_ATOMS: atom_id res chain seq x y z
N MET A 1 -62.08 5.44 -3.77
CA MET A 1 -61.25 5.33 -2.56
C MET A 1 -60.71 3.92 -2.29
N ARG A 2 -61.54 2.86 -2.29
CA ARG A 2 -61.08 1.45 -2.08
C ARG A 2 -59.91 0.99 -2.98
N LYS A 3 -59.90 1.39 -4.27
CA LYS A 3 -58.84 0.98 -5.22
C LYS A 3 -57.45 1.53 -4.85
N TYR A 4 -57.36 2.74 -4.33
CA TYR A 4 -56.09 3.34 -3.90
C TYR A 4 -55.55 2.72 -2.60
N LEU A 5 -56.45 2.32 -1.69
CA LEU A 5 -56.08 1.59 -0.47
C LEU A 5 -55.48 0.20 -0.77
N VAL A 6 -56.07 -0.53 -1.73
CA VAL A 6 -55.52 -1.83 -2.17
C VAL A 6 -54.18 -1.66 -2.88
N LEU A 7 -54.03 -0.61 -3.68
CA LEU A 7 -52.77 -0.32 -4.39
C LEU A 7 -51.67 0.11 -3.41
N ALA A 8 -51.98 0.93 -2.41
CA ALA A 8 -51.06 1.25 -1.32
C ALA A 8 -50.66 0.03 -0.48
N TRP A 9 -51.59 -0.89 -0.23
CA TRP A 9 -51.32 -2.16 0.46
C TRP A 9 -50.38 -3.07 -0.33
N LEU A 10 -50.54 -3.14 -1.65
CA LEU A 10 -49.65 -3.91 -2.54
C LEU A 10 -48.28 -3.25 -2.73
N LEU A 11 -48.17 -1.94 -2.59
CA LEU A 11 -46.90 -1.20 -2.65
C LEU A 11 -46.13 -1.18 -1.33
N LEU A 12 -46.78 -1.46 -0.20
CA LEU A 12 -46.15 -1.48 1.12
C LEU A 12 -44.98 -2.50 1.28
N PRO A 13 -45.01 -3.72 0.70
CA PRO A 13 -43.88 -4.65 0.81
C PRO A 13 -42.68 -4.30 -0.10
N LEU A 14 -42.89 -3.50 -1.16
CA LEU A 14 -41.84 -3.11 -2.12
C LEU A 14 -40.64 -2.41 -1.46
N PRO A 15 -40.80 -1.38 -0.60
CA PRO A 15 -39.67 -0.76 0.08
C PRO A 15 -38.95 -1.71 1.04
N VAL A 16 -39.65 -2.68 1.65
CA VAL A 16 -39.03 -3.71 2.52
C VAL A 16 -38.16 -4.66 1.71
N VAL A 17 -38.65 -5.11 0.56
CA VAL A 17 -37.89 -5.98 -0.37
C VAL A 17 -36.67 -5.22 -0.89
N VAL A 18 -36.82 -3.97 -1.35
CA VAL A 18 -35.69 -3.15 -1.83
C VAL A 18 -34.67 -2.89 -0.72
N MET A 19 -35.11 -2.61 0.50
CA MET A 19 -34.22 -2.41 1.64
C MET A 19 -33.48 -3.70 2.03
N HIS A 20 -34.17 -4.84 2.06
CA HIS A 20 -33.58 -6.12 2.45
C HIS A 20 -32.57 -6.64 1.42
N PHE A 21 -32.91 -6.57 0.12
CA PHE A 21 -32.05 -7.08 -0.95
C PHE A 21 -30.96 -6.10 -1.39
N GLY A 22 -31.08 -4.80 -1.07
CA GLY A 22 -30.01 -3.82 -1.24
C GLY A 22 -29.23 -3.61 0.06
N ARG A 23 -29.68 -2.65 0.87
CA ARG A 23 -28.95 -2.14 2.04
C ARG A 23 -28.76 -3.15 3.17
N GLY A 24 -29.71 -4.08 3.36
CA GLY A 24 -29.63 -5.11 4.39
C GLY A 24 -28.51 -6.12 4.16
N GLN A 25 -28.33 -6.58 2.92
CA GLN A 25 -27.22 -7.46 2.54
C GLN A 25 -25.88 -6.74 2.66
N GLU A 26 -25.83 -5.44 2.35
CA GLU A 26 -24.61 -4.62 2.48
C GLU A 26 -24.15 -4.48 3.93
N TRP A 27 -25.08 -4.30 4.88
CA TRP A 27 -24.75 -4.26 6.31
C TRP A 27 -24.25 -5.61 6.81
N LEU A 28 -24.93 -6.70 6.43
CA LEU A 28 -24.51 -8.05 6.78
C LEU A 28 -23.11 -8.37 6.24
N ALA A 29 -22.80 -7.95 5.01
CA ALA A 29 -21.49 -8.13 4.39
C ALA A 29 -20.40 -7.35 5.15
N ARG A 30 -20.68 -6.10 5.57
CA ARG A 30 -19.76 -5.30 6.38
C ARG A 30 -19.51 -5.93 7.76
N ASP A 31 -20.54 -6.39 8.44
CA ASP A 31 -20.40 -7.04 9.75
C ASP A 31 -19.57 -8.33 9.66
N LYS A 32 -19.83 -9.14 8.62
CA LYS A 32 -19.02 -10.33 8.33
C LYS A 32 -17.57 -9.96 8.06
N ALA A 33 -17.31 -8.97 7.21
CA ALA A 33 -15.96 -8.48 6.93
C ALA A 33 -15.26 -8.02 8.21
N HIS A 34 -15.95 -7.29 9.09
CA HIS A 34 -15.39 -6.83 10.36
C HIS A 34 -15.00 -8.00 11.28
N SER A 35 -15.83 -9.05 11.36
CA SER A 35 -15.48 -10.27 12.12
C SER A 35 -14.26 -11.01 11.55
N ILE A 36 -14.05 -10.96 10.23
CA ILE A 36 -12.85 -11.53 9.59
C ILE A 36 -11.64 -10.66 9.91
N ILE A 37 -11.76 -9.33 9.84
CA ILE A 37 -10.70 -8.37 10.16
C ILE A 37 -10.20 -8.56 11.59
N GLN A 38 -11.09 -8.68 12.57
CA GLN A 38 -10.69 -8.93 13.97
C GLN A 38 -9.88 -10.23 14.13
N ARG A 39 -10.22 -11.28 13.38
CA ARG A 39 -9.44 -12.52 13.35
C ARG A 39 -8.09 -12.32 12.67
N ALA A 40 -8.04 -11.54 11.60
CA ALA A 40 -6.81 -11.19 10.88
C ALA A 40 -5.84 -10.41 11.79
N GLU A 41 -6.34 -9.39 12.49
CA GLU A 41 -5.58 -8.61 13.46
C GLU A 41 -5.06 -9.47 14.62
N ALA A 42 -5.87 -10.43 15.09
CA ALA A 42 -5.44 -11.37 16.13
C ALA A 42 -4.34 -12.32 15.64
N ALA A 43 -4.41 -12.80 14.39
CA ALA A 43 -3.37 -13.59 13.76
C ALA A 43 -2.09 -12.76 13.56
N GLU A 44 -2.22 -11.50 13.13
CA GLU A 44 -1.11 -10.56 12.96
C GLU A 44 -0.36 -10.33 14.28
N LYS A 45 -1.09 -10.09 15.37
CA LYS A 45 -0.51 -9.94 16.72
C LYS A 45 0.24 -11.18 17.22
N LYS A 46 -0.10 -12.37 16.72
CA LYS A 46 0.59 -13.62 17.04
C LYS A 46 1.77 -13.92 16.11
N GLY A 47 2.01 -13.09 15.09
CA GLY A 47 3.01 -13.35 14.05
C GLY A 47 2.60 -14.45 13.06
N GLU A 48 1.32 -14.82 13.01
CA GLU A 48 0.77 -15.81 12.06
C GLU A 48 0.53 -15.14 10.70
N TRP A 49 1.60 -14.67 10.05
CA TRP A 49 1.53 -13.80 8.88
C TRP A 49 0.74 -14.39 7.71
N GLN A 50 0.89 -15.69 7.44
CA GLN A 50 0.15 -16.38 6.39
C GLN A 50 -1.36 -16.35 6.65
N SER A 51 -1.76 -16.65 7.87
CA SER A 51 -3.17 -16.65 8.26
C SER A 51 -3.75 -15.24 8.25
N ALA A 52 -3.01 -14.24 8.76
CA ALA A 52 -3.43 -12.84 8.71
C ALA A 52 -3.64 -12.36 7.26
N TYR A 53 -2.69 -12.65 6.37
CA TYR A 53 -2.78 -12.27 4.95
C TYR A 53 -4.02 -12.87 4.26
N GLU A 54 -4.27 -14.17 4.44
CA GLU A 54 -5.43 -14.83 3.84
C GLU A 54 -6.76 -14.32 4.43
N LEU A 55 -6.81 -14.07 5.74
CA LEU A 55 -7.99 -13.47 6.37
C LEU A 55 -8.26 -12.05 5.84
N TYR A 56 -7.24 -11.21 5.66
CA TYR A 56 -7.44 -9.89 5.05
C TYR A 56 -7.92 -10.00 3.58
N ARG A 57 -7.46 -11.00 2.82
CA ARG A 57 -7.99 -11.27 1.47
C ARG A 57 -9.43 -11.75 1.50
N GLU A 58 -9.81 -12.56 2.48
CA GLU A 58 -11.19 -13.01 2.67
C GLU A 58 -12.11 -11.85 3.05
N ALA A 59 -11.65 -10.98 3.97
CA ALA A 59 -12.36 -9.77 4.35
C ALA A 59 -12.59 -8.84 3.16
N ASP A 60 -11.57 -8.67 2.31
CA ASP A 60 -11.65 -7.85 1.09
C ASP A 60 -12.68 -8.37 0.08
N ARG A 61 -12.75 -9.70 -0.11
CA ARG A 61 -13.79 -10.33 -0.94
C ARG A 61 -15.18 -10.16 -0.33
N THR A 62 -15.28 -10.24 1.00
CA THR A 62 -16.55 -10.18 1.73
C THR A 62 -17.12 -8.77 1.82
N ALA A 63 -16.26 -7.74 1.99
CA ALA A 63 -16.68 -6.35 2.13
C ALA A 63 -17.36 -5.77 0.89
N GLY A 64 -17.13 -6.35 -0.30
CA GLY A 64 -17.64 -5.82 -1.57
C GLY A 64 -17.03 -4.46 -1.96
N SER A 65 -17.44 -3.88 -3.07
CA SER A 65 -16.80 -2.67 -3.66
C SER A 65 -17.34 -1.33 -3.13
N GLN A 66 -18.35 -1.32 -2.27
CA GLN A 66 -19.08 -0.10 -1.94
C GLN A 66 -18.46 0.72 -0.80
N ASP A 67 -17.69 0.10 0.09
CA ASP A 67 -17.03 0.81 1.19
C ASP A 67 -15.59 1.17 0.83
N ARG A 68 -15.43 2.36 0.26
CA ARG A 68 -14.13 2.82 -0.23
C ARG A 68 -13.09 2.93 0.88
N GLN A 69 -13.46 3.46 2.06
CA GLN A 69 -12.51 3.62 3.16
C GLN A 69 -12.08 2.27 3.73
N LEU A 70 -13.02 1.33 3.87
CA LEU A 70 -12.70 -0.02 4.30
C LEU A 70 -11.76 -0.71 3.31
N LYS A 71 -11.99 -0.53 2.00
CA LYS A 71 -11.09 -1.05 0.95
C LYS A 71 -9.66 -0.53 1.09
N LEU A 72 -9.48 0.78 1.26
CA LEU A 72 -8.15 1.37 1.44
C LEU A 72 -7.45 0.81 2.70
N ARG A 73 -8.18 0.62 3.80
CA ARG A 73 -7.64 0.00 5.03
C ARG A 73 -7.24 -1.46 4.82
N LEU A 74 -8.05 -2.22 4.08
CA LEU A 74 -7.73 -3.61 3.74
C LEU A 74 -6.54 -3.70 2.79
N ASP A 75 -6.43 -2.79 1.82
CA ASP A 75 -5.27 -2.74 0.92
C ASP A 75 -3.97 -2.47 1.69
N LEU A 76 -4.00 -1.53 2.66
CA LEU A 76 -2.88 -1.28 3.58
C LEU A 76 -2.51 -2.52 4.41
N ALA A 77 -3.50 -3.16 5.03
CA ALA A 77 -3.30 -4.34 5.87
C ALA A 77 -2.77 -5.55 5.07
N ARG A 78 -3.25 -5.73 3.84
CA ARG A 78 -2.79 -6.77 2.93
C ARG A 78 -1.35 -6.55 2.49
N ALA A 79 -0.94 -5.32 2.19
CA ALA A 79 0.46 -5.05 1.86
C ALA A 79 1.39 -5.28 3.06
N ARG A 80 0.96 -4.89 4.26
CA ARG A 80 1.71 -5.10 5.51
C ARG A 80 1.97 -6.57 5.83
N THR A 81 1.02 -7.44 5.51
CA THR A 81 1.16 -8.89 5.75
C THR A 81 1.76 -9.59 4.54
N GLY A 82 1.43 -9.16 3.34
CA GLY A 82 1.81 -9.77 2.06
C GLY A 82 3.32 -9.90 1.87
N PHE A 83 4.08 -8.85 2.19
CA PHE A 83 5.53 -8.92 1.96
C PHE A 83 6.23 -9.98 2.81
N ARG A 84 5.63 -10.35 3.96
CA ARG A 84 6.15 -11.37 4.87
C ARG A 84 5.83 -12.80 4.44
N VAL A 85 4.95 -12.98 3.46
CA VAL A 85 4.43 -14.29 3.03
C VAL A 85 4.79 -14.65 1.59
N GLY A 86 5.82 -14.02 1.03
CA GLY A 86 6.26 -14.26 -0.35
C GLY A 86 5.68 -13.32 -1.39
N GLU A 87 4.89 -12.32 -0.99
CA GLU A 87 4.19 -11.40 -1.89
C GLU A 87 4.80 -9.98 -1.83
N ALA A 88 6.13 -9.84 -1.72
CA ALA A 88 6.78 -8.54 -1.55
C ALA A 88 6.53 -7.58 -2.72
N VAL A 89 6.69 -8.02 -3.96
CA VAL A 89 6.46 -7.17 -5.14
C VAL A 89 5.00 -6.75 -5.27
N ALA A 90 4.07 -7.68 -5.04
CA ALA A 90 2.65 -7.35 -5.03
C ALA A 90 2.28 -6.36 -3.92
N SER A 91 2.95 -6.45 -2.77
CA SER A 91 2.76 -5.50 -1.66
C SER A 91 3.30 -4.11 -2.01
N ILE A 92 4.47 -4.03 -2.63
CA ILE A 92 5.05 -2.77 -3.13
C ILE A 92 4.14 -2.14 -4.18
N ASP A 93 3.66 -2.93 -5.15
CA ASP A 93 2.70 -2.46 -6.16
C ASP A 93 1.38 -1.98 -5.56
N GLY A 94 0.90 -2.67 -4.52
CA GLY A 94 -0.27 -2.28 -3.76
C GLY A 94 -0.07 -0.92 -3.08
N MET A 95 1.09 -0.69 -2.47
CA MET A 95 1.40 0.58 -1.80
C MET A 95 1.63 1.73 -2.78
N ASP A 96 2.31 1.51 -3.90
CA ASP A 96 2.42 2.51 -4.97
C ASP A 96 1.01 2.94 -5.45
N LYS A 97 0.12 1.98 -5.69
CA LYS A 97 -1.27 2.26 -6.09
C LYS A 97 -2.06 2.98 -5.00
N LEU A 98 -1.87 2.60 -3.73
CA LEU A 98 -2.56 3.20 -2.60
C LEU A 98 -2.12 4.66 -2.41
N LEU A 99 -0.84 4.97 -2.59
CA LEU A 99 -0.31 6.33 -2.56
C LEU A 99 -0.79 7.19 -3.72
N ASP A 100 -0.91 6.61 -4.92
CA ASP A 100 -1.42 7.30 -6.12
C ASP A 100 -2.96 7.49 -6.10
N ASP A 101 -3.66 6.86 -5.16
CA ASP A 101 -5.11 6.94 -5.03
C ASP A 101 -5.55 8.26 -4.42
N ALA A 102 -6.28 9.08 -5.18
CA ALA A 102 -6.78 10.36 -4.69
C ALA A 102 -7.67 10.23 -3.44
N ALA A 103 -8.30 9.06 -3.22
CA ALA A 103 -9.08 8.82 -2.01
C ALA A 103 -8.21 8.71 -0.74
N THR A 104 -6.93 8.36 -0.87
CA THR A 104 -5.98 8.30 0.27
C THR A 104 -5.78 9.67 0.90
N ALA A 105 -5.72 10.73 0.12
CA ALA A 105 -5.63 12.11 0.63
C ALA A 105 -6.88 12.55 1.42
N THR A 106 -8.00 11.84 1.27
CA THR A 106 -9.24 12.11 2.02
C THR A 106 -9.35 11.30 3.33
N MET A 107 -8.42 10.36 3.55
CA MET A 107 -8.37 9.57 4.78
C MET A 107 -7.78 10.38 5.94
N PRO A 108 -8.00 9.96 7.21
CA PRO A 108 -7.39 10.62 8.37
C PRO A 108 -5.86 10.68 8.28
N ALA A 109 -5.26 11.68 8.92
CA ALA A 109 -3.81 11.92 8.85
C ALA A 109 -3.00 10.70 9.34
N GLU A 110 -3.50 9.98 10.33
CA GLU A 110 -2.88 8.78 10.88
C GLU A 110 -2.79 7.67 9.81
N PHE A 111 -3.83 7.52 8.99
CA PHE A 111 -3.84 6.54 7.89
C PHE A 111 -2.86 6.94 6.78
N GLN A 112 -2.81 8.23 6.43
CA GLN A 112 -1.87 8.74 5.45
C GLN A 112 -0.43 8.53 5.91
N GLN A 113 -0.14 8.85 7.17
CA GLN A 113 1.17 8.62 7.79
C GLN A 113 1.56 7.14 7.74
N GLU A 114 0.67 6.24 8.19
CA GLU A 114 0.92 4.80 8.19
C GLU A 114 1.15 4.23 6.78
N THR A 115 0.45 4.77 5.78
CA THR A 115 0.62 4.40 4.37
C THR A 115 2.00 4.81 3.86
N HIS A 116 2.42 6.06 4.10
CA HIS A 116 3.76 6.53 3.73
C HIS A 116 4.86 5.77 4.47
N GLU A 117 4.67 5.47 5.75
CA GLU A 117 5.64 4.75 6.57
C GLU A 117 5.83 3.31 6.09
N LEU A 118 4.73 2.60 5.79
CA LEU A 118 4.81 1.26 5.25
C LEU A 118 5.45 1.27 3.86
N ALA A 119 5.02 2.17 2.97
CA ALA A 119 5.61 2.29 1.64
C ALA A 119 7.12 2.55 1.70
N ALA A 120 7.55 3.50 2.55
CA ALA A 120 8.95 3.83 2.75
C ALA A 120 9.78 2.62 3.19
N ARG A 121 9.28 1.88 4.18
CA ARG A 121 9.93 0.65 4.68
C ARG A 121 10.00 -0.42 3.59
N LEU A 122 8.92 -0.66 2.87
CA LEU A 122 8.91 -1.67 1.80
C LEU A 122 9.95 -1.35 0.72
N HIS A 123 9.98 -0.11 0.24
CA HIS A 123 10.96 0.34 -0.75
C HIS A 123 12.40 0.31 -0.21
N TYR A 124 12.60 0.65 1.07
CA TYR A 124 13.91 0.61 1.72
C TYR A 124 14.48 -0.81 1.75
N TYR A 125 13.69 -1.77 2.25
CA TYR A 125 14.12 -3.16 2.30
C TYR A 125 14.21 -3.79 0.92
N ALA A 126 13.36 -3.39 -0.02
CA ALA A 126 13.50 -3.82 -1.40
C ALA A 126 14.84 -3.39 -1.98
N GLY A 127 15.20 -2.11 -1.84
CA GLY A 127 16.51 -1.59 -2.24
C GLY A 127 17.66 -2.34 -1.59
N TRP A 128 17.59 -2.60 -0.27
CA TRP A 128 18.61 -3.37 0.44
C TRP A 128 18.74 -4.80 -0.10
N VAL A 129 17.63 -5.56 -0.16
CA VAL A 129 17.64 -6.95 -0.63
C VAL A 129 18.11 -7.05 -2.07
N MET A 130 17.67 -6.14 -2.94
CA MET A 130 18.10 -6.11 -4.33
C MET A 130 19.61 -5.86 -4.46
N ARG A 131 20.20 -5.05 -3.59
CA ARG A 131 21.65 -4.88 -3.54
C ARG A 131 22.36 -6.18 -3.15
N LEU A 132 21.84 -6.91 -2.17
CA LEU A 132 22.40 -8.20 -1.74
C LEU A 132 22.26 -9.28 -2.83
N GLU A 133 21.20 -9.23 -3.62
CA GLU A 133 20.97 -10.12 -4.77
C GLU A 133 21.77 -9.73 -6.02
N GLY A 134 22.54 -8.63 -5.99
CA GLY A 134 23.36 -8.19 -7.11
C GLY A 134 22.57 -7.49 -8.23
N ALA A 135 21.43 -6.88 -7.93
CA ALA A 135 20.68 -6.08 -8.88
C ALA A 135 21.52 -4.94 -9.48
N LYS A 136 21.18 -4.55 -10.72
CA LYS A 136 21.75 -3.36 -11.37
C LYS A 136 21.50 -2.11 -10.53
N ARG A 137 22.47 -1.18 -10.53
CA ARG A 137 22.42 0.05 -9.74
C ARG A 137 21.15 0.85 -9.97
N GLU A 138 20.77 1.02 -11.23
CA GLU A 138 19.61 1.83 -11.60
C GLU A 138 18.31 1.24 -11.07
N LEU A 139 18.27 -0.07 -10.80
CA LEU A 139 17.07 -0.75 -10.34
C LEU A 139 16.90 -0.60 -8.82
N TRP A 140 17.92 -0.92 -8.02
CA TRP A 140 17.81 -0.77 -6.57
C TRP A 140 17.84 0.70 -6.11
N MET A 141 18.49 1.57 -6.89
CA MET A 141 18.54 3.01 -6.58
C MET A 141 17.17 3.68 -6.73
N GLU A 142 16.33 3.20 -7.65
CA GLU A 142 14.94 3.67 -7.79
C GLU A 142 14.14 3.39 -6.50
N GLU A 143 14.24 2.18 -5.98
CA GLU A 143 13.55 1.79 -4.74
C GLU A 143 14.09 2.56 -3.53
N ALA A 144 15.41 2.70 -3.40
CA ALA A 144 16.03 3.49 -2.33
C ALA A 144 15.69 4.99 -2.41
N GLU A 145 15.41 5.53 -3.60
CA GLU A 145 14.94 6.89 -3.81
C GLU A 145 13.49 7.08 -3.38
N LEU A 146 12.60 6.14 -3.74
CA LEU A 146 11.21 6.14 -3.30
C LEU A 146 11.09 6.04 -1.77
N ALA A 147 11.94 5.23 -1.14
CA ALA A 147 12.04 5.17 0.32
C ALA A 147 12.41 6.54 0.91
N ARG A 148 13.47 7.18 0.38
CA ARG A 148 13.93 8.50 0.86
C ARG A 148 12.84 9.57 0.72
N GLN A 149 12.11 9.60 -0.39
CA GLN A 149 11.04 10.58 -0.61
C GLN A 149 9.92 10.44 0.43
N ASN A 150 9.48 9.22 0.72
CA ASN A 150 8.45 8.98 1.73
C ASN A 150 8.94 9.31 3.15
N PHE A 151 10.15 8.89 3.53
CA PHE A 151 10.70 9.24 4.85
C PHE A 151 10.92 10.75 5.03
N ARG A 152 11.36 11.44 3.97
CA ARG A 152 11.47 12.90 3.99
C ARG A 152 10.12 13.54 4.26
N LEU A 153 9.09 13.13 3.51
CA LEU A 153 7.73 13.61 3.69
C LEU A 153 7.23 13.36 5.13
N LEU A 154 7.51 12.18 5.72
CA LEU A 154 7.17 11.90 7.12
C LEU A 154 7.89 12.85 8.09
N SER A 155 9.19 13.06 7.91
CA SER A 155 10.01 13.92 8.78
C SER A 155 9.72 15.42 8.64
N GLU A 156 9.17 15.86 7.51
CA GLU A 156 8.89 17.29 7.25
C GLU A 156 7.42 17.64 7.56
N HIS A 157 6.48 16.74 7.25
CA HIS A 157 5.05 17.02 7.31
C HIS A 157 4.31 16.32 8.46
N TYR A 158 4.83 15.21 8.97
CA TYR A 158 4.18 14.40 10.01
C TYR A 158 4.97 14.36 11.32
N SER A 159 5.99 15.20 11.47
CA SER A 159 6.68 15.37 12.74
C SER A 159 5.80 16.20 13.68
N ASP A 160 5.47 15.62 14.83
CA ASP A 160 4.79 16.32 15.91
C ASP A 160 5.84 16.83 16.90
N PRO A 161 5.99 18.16 17.09
CA PRO A 161 6.91 18.73 18.06
C PRO A 161 6.66 18.27 19.50
N LYS A 162 5.45 17.79 19.81
CA LYS A 162 5.10 17.26 21.13
C LYS A 162 5.49 15.80 21.31
N ASN A 163 5.80 15.09 20.22
CA ASN A 163 6.24 13.71 20.22
C ASN A 163 7.69 13.62 19.71
N GLU A 164 8.63 13.96 20.60
CA GLU A 164 10.06 13.98 20.30
C GLU A 164 10.55 12.60 19.81
N ASP A 165 10.09 11.51 20.43
CA ASP A 165 10.47 10.14 20.06
C ASP A 165 10.05 9.76 18.64
N GLN A 166 8.85 10.17 18.21
CA GLN A 166 8.39 9.94 16.85
C GLN A 166 9.19 10.78 15.85
N THR A 167 9.42 12.06 16.17
CA THR A 167 10.20 12.96 15.32
C THR A 167 11.64 12.48 15.17
N HIS A 168 12.25 11.97 16.24
CA HIS A 168 13.60 11.39 16.20
C HIS A 168 13.66 10.18 15.27
N ARG A 169 12.74 9.22 15.44
CA ARG A 169 12.68 8.02 14.60
C ARG A 169 12.50 8.34 13.12
N GLN A 170 11.62 9.29 12.77
CA GLN A 170 11.42 9.71 11.39
C GLN A 170 12.70 10.32 10.76
N LYS A 171 13.52 11.02 11.55
CA LYS A 171 14.82 11.53 11.10
C LYS A 171 15.83 10.39 10.90
N GLU A 172 15.91 9.45 11.82
CA GLU A 172 16.79 8.27 11.71
C GLU A 172 16.43 7.40 10.50
N ASP A 173 15.13 7.23 10.21
CA ASP A 173 14.65 6.49 9.05
C ASP A 173 15.06 7.19 7.74
N LEU A 174 14.93 8.52 7.67
CA LEU A 174 15.40 9.31 6.54
C LEU A 174 16.92 9.20 6.35
N GLU A 175 17.70 9.31 7.44
CA GLU A 175 19.14 9.14 7.40
C GLU A 175 19.52 7.72 6.94
N SER A 176 18.81 6.70 7.41
CA SER A 176 19.01 5.31 7.01
C SER A 176 18.77 5.12 5.51
N ALA A 177 17.72 5.73 4.96
CA ALA A 177 17.47 5.71 3.53
C ALA A 177 18.57 6.42 2.73
N VAL A 178 19.07 7.57 3.19
CA VAL A 178 20.21 8.27 2.58
C VAL A 178 21.49 7.42 2.64
N GLN A 179 21.77 6.78 3.78
CA GLN A 179 22.91 5.88 3.96
C GLN A 179 22.82 4.70 2.98
N LEU A 180 21.64 4.10 2.80
CA LEU A 180 21.45 3.00 1.86
C LEU A 180 21.86 3.38 0.42
N GLN A 181 21.72 4.65 0.02
CA GLN A 181 22.16 5.11 -1.31
C GLN A 181 23.70 5.24 -1.43
N ARG A 182 24.39 5.43 -0.30
CA ARG A 182 25.81 5.79 -0.23
C ARG A 182 26.72 4.65 0.20
N LEU A 183 26.22 3.73 1.03
CA LEU A 183 26.98 2.60 1.57
C LEU A 183 27.55 1.75 0.44
N SER A 184 28.75 1.22 0.63
CA SER A 184 29.31 0.18 -0.24
C SER A 184 28.59 -1.16 -0.04
N LEU A 185 28.71 -2.08 -1.01
CA LEU A 185 28.11 -3.41 -0.87
C LEU A 185 28.71 -4.18 0.32
N THR A 186 30.04 -4.08 0.52
CA THR A 186 30.74 -4.75 1.62
C THR A 186 30.23 -4.30 2.99
N GLU A 187 30.05 -3.00 3.18
CA GLU A 187 29.47 -2.46 4.42
C GLU A 187 28.02 -2.89 4.62
N LEU A 188 27.24 -2.95 3.54
CA LEU A 188 25.86 -3.41 3.60
C LEU A 188 25.76 -4.88 4.01
N MET A 189 26.64 -5.73 3.48
CA MET A 189 26.71 -7.16 3.84
C MET A 189 27.19 -7.39 5.27
N ALA A 190 27.98 -6.46 5.83
CA ALA A 190 28.42 -6.53 7.22
C ALA A 190 27.30 -6.14 8.22
N ARG A 191 26.25 -5.46 7.77
CA ARG A 191 25.11 -5.08 8.62
C ARG A 191 24.10 -6.22 8.74
N PRO A 192 23.55 -6.49 9.93
CA PRO A 192 22.50 -7.49 10.10
C PRO A 192 21.23 -7.05 9.36
N LEU A 193 20.70 -7.91 8.50
CA LEU A 193 19.44 -7.64 7.81
C LEU A 193 18.27 -7.70 8.80
N PRO A 194 17.47 -6.64 8.96
CA PRO A 194 16.31 -6.64 9.83
C PRO A 194 15.29 -7.72 9.44
N GLU A 195 14.39 -8.09 10.36
CA GLU A 195 13.39 -9.13 10.12
C GLU A 195 12.55 -8.87 8.85
N GLU A 196 12.14 -7.61 8.64
CA GLU A 196 11.34 -7.22 7.48
C GLU A 196 12.10 -7.43 6.17
N GLY A 197 13.39 -7.08 6.13
CA GLY A 197 14.26 -7.36 5.00
C GLY A 197 14.54 -8.85 4.81
N ARG A 198 14.71 -9.61 5.89
CA ARG A 198 14.87 -11.08 5.85
C ARG A 198 13.64 -11.75 5.26
N ALA A 199 12.44 -11.26 5.58
CA ALA A 199 11.20 -11.79 5.03
C ALA A 199 11.11 -11.61 3.51
N MET A 200 11.65 -10.51 2.96
CA MET A 200 11.73 -10.27 1.51
C MET A 200 12.88 -11.02 0.83
N SER A 201 13.92 -11.39 1.58
CA SER A 201 15.07 -12.11 1.04
C SER A 201 14.68 -13.49 0.54
N GLY A 202 15.26 -13.92 -0.59
CA GLY A 202 14.99 -15.24 -1.17
C GLY A 202 13.70 -15.34 -1.99
N GLN A 203 12.95 -14.24 -2.15
CA GLN A 203 11.77 -14.20 -3.03
C GLN A 203 12.12 -13.93 -4.51
N GLY A 204 13.41 -13.74 -4.86
CA GLY A 204 13.84 -13.38 -6.21
C GLY A 204 13.45 -11.94 -6.57
N LEU A 205 13.60 -11.02 -5.61
CA LEU A 205 13.05 -9.68 -5.67
C LEU A 205 13.60 -8.90 -6.87
N SER A 206 14.90 -9.00 -7.12
CA SER A 206 15.60 -8.33 -8.23
C SER A 206 15.05 -8.73 -9.60
N GLU A 207 14.76 -10.02 -9.81
CA GLU A 207 14.22 -10.51 -11.06
C GLU A 207 12.78 -10.02 -11.25
N GLN A 208 11.94 -10.14 -10.22
CA GLN A 208 10.55 -9.70 -10.26
C GLN A 208 10.44 -8.19 -10.48
N MET A 209 11.24 -7.39 -9.78
CA MET A 209 11.30 -5.93 -9.93
C MET A 209 11.87 -5.52 -11.30
N GLY A 210 12.84 -6.27 -11.82
CA GLY A 210 13.34 -6.09 -13.19
C GLY A 210 12.25 -6.33 -14.24
N LYS A 211 11.46 -7.41 -14.09
CA LYS A 211 10.29 -7.71 -14.95
C LYS A 211 9.24 -6.61 -14.85
N ARG A 212 8.91 -6.17 -13.64
CA ARG A 212 7.99 -5.06 -13.36
C ARG A 212 8.39 -3.78 -14.10
N ARG A 213 9.66 -3.38 -13.99
CA ARG A 213 10.20 -2.21 -14.70
C ARG A 213 10.14 -2.38 -16.23
N GLY A 214 10.49 -3.55 -16.74
CA GLY A 214 10.41 -3.88 -18.16
C GLY A 214 8.97 -3.86 -18.71
N GLN A 215 7.97 -4.24 -17.90
CA GLN A 215 6.56 -4.14 -18.26
C GLN A 215 6.06 -2.69 -18.24
N ARG A 216 6.46 -1.88 -17.24
CA ARG A 216 6.17 -0.44 -17.21
C ARG A 216 6.71 0.28 -18.45
N GLY A 217 7.92 -0.05 -18.90
CA GLY A 217 8.49 0.51 -20.12
C GLY A 217 7.76 0.13 -21.42
N LYS A 218 6.92 -0.92 -21.40
CA LYS A 218 6.10 -1.37 -22.53
C LYS A 218 4.66 -0.81 -22.50
N GLN A 219 4.22 -0.24 -21.36
CA GLN A 219 2.92 0.41 -21.27
C GLN A 219 3.09 1.88 -21.69
N PRO A 220 2.47 2.33 -22.80
CA PRO A 220 2.48 3.75 -23.14
C PRO A 220 1.82 4.51 -21.99
N GLY A 221 2.55 5.49 -21.42
CA GLY A 221 2.02 6.30 -20.32
C GLY A 221 0.66 6.90 -20.69
N ARG A 222 -0.26 7.05 -19.73
CA ARG A 222 -1.56 7.65 -20.03
C ARG A 222 -1.46 9.17 -20.01
N GLY A 223 -2.09 9.80 -20.99
CA GLY A 223 -2.27 11.25 -21.01
C GLY A 223 -3.11 11.75 -19.84
N PRO A 224 -3.14 13.08 -19.61
CA PRO A 224 -3.72 13.72 -18.41
C PRO A 224 -5.18 13.37 -18.06
N ASN A 225 -5.92 12.74 -18.97
CA ASN A 225 -7.35 12.42 -18.82
C ASN A 225 -7.66 10.93 -19.08
N ASP A 226 -6.69 10.02 -18.88
CA ASP A 226 -6.79 8.59 -19.26
C ASP A 226 -7.09 8.33 -20.75
N LYS A 227 -7.09 9.39 -21.58
CA LYS A 227 -7.31 9.34 -23.02
C LYS A 227 -6.08 9.84 -23.75
N GLY A 228 -5.51 8.96 -24.56
CA GLY A 228 -4.42 9.28 -25.48
C GLY A 228 -3.01 9.06 -24.90
N PRO A 229 -2.00 9.04 -25.79
CA PRO A 229 -0.60 8.90 -25.40
C PRO A 229 -0.17 10.05 -24.47
N PRO A 230 0.84 9.82 -23.63
CA PRO A 230 1.27 10.84 -22.69
C PRO A 230 1.91 11.99 -23.48
N ALA A 231 1.83 13.22 -22.97
CA ALA A 231 2.62 14.31 -23.52
C ALA A 231 4.10 13.89 -23.59
N PRO A 232 4.89 14.36 -24.57
CA PRO A 232 6.33 14.10 -24.61
C PRO A 232 6.97 14.40 -23.23
N GLY A 233 7.56 13.40 -22.58
CA GLY A 233 8.10 13.51 -21.22
C GLY A 233 7.15 13.18 -20.06
N GLY A 234 5.89 12.81 -20.31
CA GLY A 234 4.88 12.53 -19.28
C GLY A 234 5.17 11.32 -18.39
N GLY A 235 5.91 10.33 -18.89
CA GLY A 235 6.41 9.19 -18.10
C GLY A 235 7.69 9.46 -17.31
N MET A 236 8.31 10.63 -17.48
CA MET A 236 9.57 11.01 -16.83
C MET A 236 9.36 11.89 -15.59
N ARG A 237 8.12 12.26 -15.24
CA ARG A 237 7.87 13.18 -14.11
C ARG A 237 8.26 12.60 -12.74
N ARG A 238 8.27 11.28 -12.57
CA ARG A 238 8.82 10.61 -11.36
C ARG A 238 10.37 10.53 -11.37
N PHE A 239 11.01 10.86 -12.50
CA PHE A 239 12.43 10.60 -12.78
C PHE A 239 13.20 11.85 -13.21
N GLN A 240 12.83 13.03 -12.75
CA GLN A 240 13.72 14.18 -12.88
C GLN A 240 14.73 14.10 -11.73
N PRO A 241 16.01 13.74 -11.96
CA PRO A 241 17.02 13.92 -10.93
C PRO A 241 16.97 15.40 -10.54
N GLY A 242 16.77 15.68 -9.25
CA GLY A 242 16.83 17.04 -8.75
C GLY A 242 18.12 17.67 -9.27
N SER A 243 18.00 18.78 -9.99
CA SER A 243 19.16 19.61 -10.34
C SER A 243 19.76 20.05 -9.02
N GLY A 244 20.88 19.42 -8.64
CA GLY A 244 21.62 19.79 -7.46
C GLY A 244 21.86 21.30 -7.45
N SER A 245 21.44 21.94 -6.38
CA SER A 245 21.97 23.22 -5.92
C SER A 245 22.76 22.94 -4.66
#